data_AF-A0A0B1S3R2-F1
#
_entry.id   AF-A0A0B1S3R2-F1
#
_cell.length_a   1.000
_cell.length_b   1.000
_cell.length_c   1.000
_cell.angle_alpha   90.00
_cell.angle_beta   90.00
_cell.angle_gamma   90.00
#
_symmetry.space_group_name_H-M   'P 1'
#
loop_
_entity.id
_entity.type
_entity.pdbx_description
1 polymer ?
#
loop_
_entity_poly.entity_id
_entity_poly.type
_entity_poly.pdbx_seq_one_letter_code
_entity_poly.pdbx_strand_id
1 'polypeptide(L)'
;MMHMGNMKFKQRPREEQAEPDETEEAQLAANMYGVEMEDLIKALMRPRVKVGNEWVNKGQNLEQVNWAIGAMAKGLYSRIFNWLVKKCNQTLDQKGIPRDFFIGVLDIAGFEIFDFNSFEQLWINFVNEKLQQFFNHHMFVLEQEEYAREGIQWTFIDFGLDLQACIELIEKAEAHFAMRHYAGTVRYNVTNWLEKNKDPLNDTVVQVMKNSKKNALLVEVWQDYTTQE
;
A
#
# COMPACT_ATOMS: atom_id res chain seq x y z
N MET A 1 8.58 2.32 14.61
CA MET A 1 7.89 3.13 13.58
C MET A 1 7.83 4.60 13.97
N MET A 2 7.20 5.00 15.09
CA MET A 2 7.13 6.42 15.49
C MET A 2 8.53 7.06 15.62
N HIS A 3 9.43 6.47 16.41
CA HIS A 3 10.82 6.94 16.52
C HIS A 3 11.56 6.99 15.18
N MET A 4 11.33 5.99 14.32
CA MET A 4 11.95 5.93 12.99
C MET A 4 11.50 7.09 12.09
N GLY A 5 10.23 7.50 12.18
CA GLY A 5 9.69 8.66 11.45
C GLY A 5 10.20 10.02 11.97
N ASN A 6 10.69 10.06 13.21
CA ASN A 6 11.26 11.27 13.82
C ASN A 6 12.78 11.38 13.64
N MET A 7 13.43 10.42 12.97
CA MET A 7 14.87 10.48 12.72
C MET A 7 15.20 11.69 11.83
N LYS A 8 16.18 12.50 12.23
CA LYS A 8 16.58 13.71 11.51
C LYS A 8 17.89 13.51 10.77
N PHE A 9 17.87 13.93 9.51
CA PHE A 9 19.04 13.94 8.63
C PHE A 9 19.21 15.34 8.07
N LYS A 10 20.46 15.68 7.75
CA LYS A 10 20.82 16.94 7.09
C LYS A 10 21.72 16.66 5.89
N GLN A 11 21.90 17.68 5.06
CA GLN A 11 22.79 17.63 3.92
C GLN A 11 23.60 18.92 3.90
N ARG A 12 24.94 18.80 3.93
CA ARG A 12 25.82 19.97 3.94
C ARG A 12 25.81 20.69 2.59
N PRO A 13 26.01 22.03 2.56
CA PRO A 13 26.15 22.75 1.30
C PRO A 13 27.28 22.15 0.47
N ARG A 14 26.98 21.79 -0.79
CA ARG A 14 27.89 21.13 -1.77
C ARG A 14 28.19 19.65 -1.53
N GLU A 15 27.58 19.00 -0.54
CA GLU A 15 27.61 17.55 -0.40
C GLU A 15 26.31 16.94 -0.94
N GLU A 16 26.40 15.87 -1.71
CA GLU A 16 25.23 15.15 -2.23
C GLU A 16 24.69 14.10 -1.23
N GLN A 17 25.50 13.72 -0.25
CA GLN A 17 25.18 12.68 0.72
C GLN A 17 24.52 13.27 1.97
N ALA A 18 23.44 12.64 2.43
CA ALA A 18 22.85 12.91 3.73
C ALA A 18 23.78 12.48 4.87
N GLU A 19 23.67 13.15 6.01
CA GLU A 19 24.32 12.80 7.27
C GLU A 19 23.32 12.85 8.42
N PRO A 20 23.52 12.08 9.52
CA PRO A 20 22.63 12.17 10.67
C PRO A 20 22.78 13.55 11.33
N ASP A 21 21.66 14.17 11.69
CA ASP A 21 21.67 15.45 12.41
C ASP A 21 21.58 15.23 13.92
N GLU A 22 20.60 14.45 14.35
CA GLU A 22 20.37 14.02 15.72
C GLU A 22 20.17 12.49 15.74
N THR A 23 20.76 11.80 16.73
CA THR A 23 20.75 10.32 16.79
C THR A 23 19.88 9.75 17.91
N GLU A 24 19.25 10.57 18.75
CA GLU A 24 18.44 10.10 19.88
C GLU A 24 17.27 9.22 19.42
N GLU A 25 16.49 9.71 18.45
CA GLU A 25 15.37 8.95 17.87
C GLU A 25 15.84 7.69 17.12
N ALA A 26 17.02 7.76 16.49
CA ALA A 26 17.64 6.61 15.84
C ALA A 26 18.02 5.53 16.86
N GLN A 27 18.56 5.92 18.01
CA GLN A 27 18.90 5.00 19.10
C GLN A 27 17.65 4.36 19.70
N LEU A 28 16.59 5.13 19.92
CA LEU A 28 15.31 4.60 20.40
C LEU A 28 14.70 3.61 19.40
N ALA A 29 14.71 3.94 18.11
CA ALA A 29 14.26 3.03 17.06
C ALA A 29 15.08 1.74 17.02
N ALA A 30 16.41 1.85 17.04
CA ALA A 30 17.33 0.71 17.04
C ALA A 30 17.12 -0.20 18.26
N ASN A 31 16.94 0.38 19.45
CA ASN A 31 16.63 -0.36 20.67
C ASN A 31 15.33 -1.16 20.55
N MET A 32 14.26 -0.55 20.02
CA MET A 32 12.97 -1.22 19.82
C MET A 32 13.05 -2.34 18.76
N TYR A 33 13.85 -2.12 17.70
CA TYR A 33 14.09 -3.13 16.69
C TYR A 33 15.08 -4.21 17.13
N GLY A 34 15.83 -4.00 18.21
CA GLY A 34 16.83 -4.96 18.68
C GLY A 34 18.05 -5.07 17.76
N VAL A 35 18.41 -3.98 17.09
CA VAL A 35 19.55 -3.86 16.14
C VAL A 35 20.53 -2.79 16.61
N GLU A 36 21.73 -2.77 16.04
CA GLU A 36 22.70 -1.72 16.32
C GLU A 36 22.34 -0.42 15.58
N MET A 37 22.43 0.72 16.26
CA MET A 37 22.05 2.02 15.71
C MET A 37 22.92 2.39 14.51
N GLU A 38 24.24 2.16 14.59
CA GLU A 38 25.18 2.49 13.51
C GLU A 38 24.86 1.71 12.23
N ASP A 39 24.52 0.43 12.34
CA ASP A 39 24.14 -0.40 11.20
C ASP A 39 22.83 0.08 10.56
N LEU A 40 21.85 0.47 11.39
CA LEU A 40 20.57 1.01 10.90
C LEU A 40 20.77 2.33 10.13
N ILE A 41 21.53 3.28 10.70
CA ILE A 41 21.82 4.57 10.05
C ILE A 41 22.62 4.35 8.76
N LYS A 42 23.65 3.48 8.81
CA LYS A 42 24.47 3.16 7.65
C LYS A 42 23.64 2.52 6.53
N ALA A 43 22.74 1.61 6.85
CA ALA A 43 21.85 0.98 5.87
C ALA A 43 20.89 1.98 5.21
N LEU A 44 20.40 2.98 5.96
CA LEU A 44 19.55 4.04 5.42
C LEU A 44 20.33 5.00 4.50
N MET A 45 21.53 5.42 4.89
CA MET A 45 22.32 6.43 4.17
C MET A 45 23.19 5.87 3.04
N ARG A 46 23.63 4.62 3.19
CA ARG A 46 24.56 3.92 2.31
C ARG A 46 24.09 2.47 2.08
N PRO A 47 22.88 2.25 1.56
CA PRO A 47 22.44 0.92 1.19
C PRO A 47 23.39 0.29 0.18
N ARG A 48 23.57 -1.02 0.30
CA ARG A 48 24.29 -1.84 -0.66
C ARG A 48 23.34 -2.16 -1.81
N VAL A 49 23.78 -1.86 -3.02
CA VAL A 49 23.06 -2.18 -4.25
C VAL A 49 23.91 -3.07 -5.13
N LYS A 50 23.27 -4.03 -5.80
CA LYS A 50 23.94 -4.92 -6.74
C LYS A 50 24.08 -4.22 -8.09
N VAL A 51 25.31 -4.05 -8.56
CA VAL A 51 25.62 -3.48 -9.88
C VAL A 51 26.39 -4.54 -10.65
N GLY A 52 25.71 -5.18 -11.62
CA GLY A 52 26.24 -6.37 -12.30
C GLY A 52 26.43 -7.51 -11.30
N ASN A 53 27.69 -7.93 -11.10
CA ASN A 53 28.06 -9.01 -10.17
C ASN A 53 28.64 -8.50 -8.84
N GLU A 54 28.76 -7.19 -8.64
CA GLU A 54 29.38 -6.59 -7.45
C GLU A 54 28.37 -5.84 -6.57
N TRP A 55 28.68 -5.77 -5.28
CA TRP A 55 27.91 -5.01 -4.30
C TRP A 55 28.62 -3.71 -3.98
N VAL A 56 27.96 -2.59 -4.27
CA VAL A 56 28.51 -1.25 -4.03
C VAL A 56 27.63 -0.48 -3.06
N ASN A 57 28.26 0.36 -2.23
CA ASN A 57 27.54 1.27 -1.35
C ASN A 57 27.03 2.45 -2.17
N LYS A 58 25.72 2.67 -2.18
CA LYS A 58 25.09 3.82 -2.85
C LYS A 58 24.78 4.90 -1.83
N GLY A 59 25.49 6.03 -1.89
CA GLY A 59 25.13 7.21 -1.09
C GLY A 59 23.72 7.70 -1.41
N GLN A 60 22.95 8.06 -0.38
CA GLN A 60 21.63 8.68 -0.51
C GLN A 60 21.69 10.17 -0.17
N ASN A 61 20.91 10.98 -0.88
CA ASN A 61 20.63 12.36 -0.49
C ASN A 61 19.53 12.43 0.59
N LEU A 62 19.24 13.62 1.13
CA LEU A 62 18.27 13.79 2.22
C LEU A 62 16.87 13.27 1.87
N GLU A 63 16.41 13.58 0.65
CA GLU A 63 15.09 13.20 0.17
C GLU A 63 14.94 11.68 0.04
N GLN A 64 15.96 11.02 -0.50
CA GLN A 64 16.01 9.57 -0.65
C GLN A 64 16.01 8.84 0.70
N VAL A 65 16.71 9.37 1.71
CA VAL A 65 16.67 8.81 3.07
C VAL A 65 15.26 8.92 3.65
N ASN A 66 14.60 10.07 3.50
CA ASN A 66 13.24 10.27 3.98
C ASN A 66 12.23 9.36 3.27
N TRP A 67 12.38 9.16 1.95
CA TRP A 67 11.59 8.17 1.22
C TRP A 67 11.80 6.75 1.73
N ALA A 68 13.06 6.36 1.98
CA ALA A 68 13.37 5.05 2.53
C ALA A 68 12.76 4.85 3.93
N ILE A 69 12.78 5.87 4.79
CA ILE A 69 12.13 5.82 6.11
C ILE A 69 10.62 5.59 5.96
N GLY A 70 9.96 6.36 5.10
CA GLY A 70 8.53 6.22 4.84
C GLY A 70 8.16 4.85 4.26
N ALA A 71 8.93 4.37 3.27
CA ALA A 71 8.73 3.05 2.66
C ALA A 71 8.93 1.93 3.69
N MET A 72 10.00 1.97 4.48
CA MET A 72 10.26 0.97 5.53
C MET A 72 9.19 0.96 6.61
N ALA A 73 8.68 2.14 7.02
CA ALA A 73 7.61 2.23 8.00
C ALA A 73 6.30 1.61 7.47
N LYS A 74 5.88 1.95 6.24
CA LYS A 74 4.70 1.36 5.59
C LYS A 74 4.86 -0.16 5.41
N GLY A 75 6.03 -0.59 4.92
CA GLY A 75 6.34 -2.00 4.67
C GLY A 75 6.35 -2.84 5.95
N LEU A 76 6.90 -2.31 7.05
CA LEU A 76 6.90 -2.97 8.35
C LEU A 76 5.48 -3.03 8.94
N TYR A 77 4.74 -1.92 8.90
CA TYR A 77 3.36 -1.87 9.39
C TYR A 77 2.47 -2.87 8.69
N SER A 78 2.51 -2.90 7.35
CA SER A 78 1.75 -3.85 6.52
C SER A 78 2.04 -5.30 6.91
N ARG A 79 3.31 -5.65 7.14
CA ARG A 79 3.70 -7.01 7.57
C ARG A 79 3.22 -7.35 8.98
N ILE A 80 3.31 -6.42 9.93
CA ILE A 80 2.77 -6.62 11.28
C ILE A 80 1.25 -6.82 11.23
N PHE A 81 0.55 -6.03 10.42
CA PHE A 81 -0.90 -6.18 10.23
C PHE A 81 -1.26 -7.55 9.64
N ASN A 82 -0.57 -7.98 8.58
CA ASN A 82 -0.75 -9.30 7.98
C ASN A 82 -0.44 -10.43 8.98
N TRP A 83 0.60 -10.27 9.80
CA TRP A 83 0.93 -11.21 10.86
C TRP A 83 -0.18 -11.32 11.91
N LEU A 84 -0.76 -10.20 12.35
CA LEU A 84 -1.89 -10.18 13.27
C LEU A 84 -3.08 -10.93 12.69
N VAL A 85 -3.46 -10.63 11.44
CA VAL A 85 -4.54 -11.32 10.72
C VAL A 85 -4.26 -12.84 10.65
N LYS A 86 -3.02 -13.23 10.34
CA LYS A 86 -2.61 -14.63 10.30
C LYS A 86 -2.75 -15.33 11.67
N LYS A 87 -2.34 -14.69 12.77
CA LYS A 87 -2.49 -15.25 14.12
C LYS A 87 -3.95 -15.38 14.53
N CYS A 88 -4.79 -14.40 14.20
CA CYS A 88 -6.24 -14.48 14.40
C CYS A 88 -6.83 -15.66 13.63
N ASN A 89 -6.52 -15.78 12.34
CA ASN A 89 -7.01 -16.86 11.49
C ASN A 89 -6.57 -18.24 12.01
N GLN A 90 -5.30 -18.40 12.41
CA GLN A 90 -4.80 -19.65 12.99
C GLN A 90 -5.54 -20.04 14.29
N THR A 91 -5.89 -19.05 15.11
CA THR A 91 -6.62 -19.28 16.38
C THR A 91 -8.08 -19.67 16.12
N LEU A 92 -8.69 -19.07 15.11
CA LEU A 92 -10.07 -19.33 14.71
C LEU A 92 -10.23 -20.65 13.92
N ASP A 93 -9.14 -21.18 13.35
CA ASP A 93 -9.09 -22.41 12.56
C ASP A 93 -9.19 -23.70 13.41
N GLN A 94 -10.26 -23.83 14.21
CA GLN A 94 -10.46 -24.98 15.09
C GLN A 94 -10.67 -26.29 14.29
N LYS A 95 -10.06 -27.38 14.78
CA LYS A 95 -10.16 -28.72 14.19
C LYS A 95 -11.38 -29.47 14.75
N GLY A 96 -11.91 -30.41 13.97
CA GLY A 96 -12.93 -31.37 14.43
C GLY A 96 -14.31 -31.22 13.82
N ILE A 97 -14.57 -30.13 13.08
CA ILE A 97 -15.84 -29.92 12.35
C ILE A 97 -15.51 -29.70 10.86
N PRO A 98 -16.17 -30.42 9.92
CA PRO A 98 -16.00 -30.20 8.49
C PRO A 98 -16.52 -28.82 8.07
N ARG A 99 -15.91 -28.25 7.02
CA ARG A 99 -16.16 -26.88 6.54
C ARG A 99 -16.84 -26.95 5.19
N ASP A 100 -18.10 -27.35 5.22
CA ASP A 100 -18.86 -27.61 3.99
C ASP A 100 -19.39 -26.32 3.36
N PHE A 101 -19.70 -25.30 4.19
CA PHE A 101 -20.28 -24.03 3.76
C PHE A 101 -19.71 -22.85 4.55
N PHE A 102 -19.77 -21.64 3.98
CA PHE A 102 -19.43 -20.39 4.67
C PHE A 102 -20.37 -19.26 4.27
N ILE A 103 -20.50 -18.27 5.14
CA ILE A 103 -21.13 -16.97 4.85
C ILE A 103 -20.01 -15.92 4.89
N GLY A 104 -19.76 -15.26 3.77
CA GLY A 104 -18.79 -14.17 3.69
C GLY A 104 -19.46 -12.83 3.98
N VAL A 105 -18.92 -12.09 4.95
CA VAL A 105 -19.31 -10.70 5.21
C VAL A 105 -18.18 -9.81 4.68
N LEU A 106 -18.51 -8.91 3.75
CA LEU A 106 -17.56 -7.94 3.20
C LEU A 106 -17.82 -6.56 3.82
N ASP A 107 -16.80 -6.00 4.46
CA ASP A 107 -16.80 -4.64 5.00
C ASP A 107 -15.59 -3.89 4.42
N ILE A 108 -15.86 -2.95 3.51
CA ILE A 108 -14.86 -2.10 2.89
C ILE A 108 -15.37 -0.67 2.82
N ALA A 109 -14.45 0.29 2.68
CA ALA A 109 -14.80 1.69 2.48
C ALA A 109 -15.63 1.90 1.20
N GLY A 110 -16.59 2.82 1.28
CA GLY A 110 -17.38 3.25 0.13
C GLY A 110 -16.57 4.08 -0.86
N PHE A 111 -17.27 4.59 -1.88
CA PHE A 111 -16.70 5.42 -2.93
C PHE A 111 -16.11 6.73 -2.37
N GLU A 112 -14.91 7.12 -2.80
CA GLU A 112 -14.20 8.31 -2.32
C GLU A 112 -14.08 9.39 -3.41
N ILE A 113 -14.56 10.60 -3.10
CA ILE A 113 -14.39 11.79 -3.95
C ILE A 113 -13.88 12.92 -3.08
N PHE A 114 -12.58 13.21 -3.18
CA PHE A 114 -11.92 14.28 -2.43
C PHE A 114 -11.45 15.41 -3.35
N ASP A 115 -11.00 16.50 -2.76
CA ASP A 115 -10.35 17.59 -3.49
C ASP A 115 -9.05 17.12 -4.16
N PHE A 116 -8.32 16.20 -3.51
CA PHE A 116 -7.12 15.56 -4.02
C PHE A 116 -7.31 14.04 -4.03
N ASN A 117 -7.49 13.45 -5.20
CA ASN A 117 -7.56 11.98 -5.37
C ASN A 117 -6.25 11.48 -5.97
N SER A 118 -5.63 10.50 -5.33
CA SER A 118 -4.37 9.91 -5.77
C SER A 118 -4.53 8.43 -6.09
N PHE A 119 -3.42 7.70 -6.10
CA PHE A 119 -3.36 6.28 -6.41
C PHE A 119 -4.27 5.44 -5.50
N GLU A 120 -4.38 5.80 -4.22
CA GLU A 120 -5.18 5.09 -3.23
C GLU A 120 -6.68 5.20 -3.55
N GLN A 121 -7.17 6.41 -3.87
CA GLN A 121 -8.57 6.63 -4.28
C GLN A 121 -8.91 5.89 -5.57
N LEU A 122 -7.97 5.81 -6.52
CA LEU A 122 -8.19 5.06 -7.76
C LEU A 122 -8.53 3.59 -7.45
N TRP A 123 -7.77 2.96 -6.56
CA TRP A 123 -8.02 1.56 -6.17
C TRP A 123 -9.32 1.39 -5.41
N ILE A 124 -9.64 2.28 -4.46
CA ILE A 124 -10.90 2.22 -3.70
C ILE A 124 -12.10 2.37 -4.63
N ASN A 125 -12.06 3.35 -5.54
CA ASN A 125 -13.13 3.60 -6.50
C ASN A 125 -13.28 2.47 -7.52
N PHE A 126 -12.16 1.88 -7.97
CA PHE A 126 -12.19 0.71 -8.85
C PHE A 126 -12.84 -0.52 -8.17
N VAL A 127 -12.52 -0.78 -6.90
CA VAL A 127 -13.15 -1.87 -6.14
C VAL A 127 -14.65 -1.62 -5.98
N ASN A 128 -15.05 -0.39 -5.62
CA ASN A 128 -16.46 -0.02 -5.49
C ASN A 128 -17.20 -0.16 -6.83
N GLU A 129 -16.57 0.17 -7.94
CA GLU A 129 -17.17 -0.01 -9.28
C GLU A 129 -17.40 -1.49 -9.61
N LYS A 130 -16.48 -2.37 -9.21
CA LYS A 130 -16.68 -3.82 -9.32
C LYS A 130 -17.76 -4.36 -8.39
N LEU A 131 -17.88 -3.85 -7.17
CA LEU A 131 -18.97 -4.21 -6.27
C LEU A 131 -20.32 -3.75 -6.78
N GLN A 132 -20.41 -2.54 -7.33
CA GLN A 132 -21.63 -2.05 -7.96
C GLN A 132 -22.01 -2.89 -9.18
N GLN A 133 -21.03 -3.27 -10.01
CA GLN A 133 -21.24 -4.17 -11.14
C GLN A 133 -21.79 -5.53 -10.68
N PHE A 134 -21.23 -6.10 -9.60
CA PHE A 134 -21.69 -7.36 -9.02
C PHE A 134 -23.13 -7.24 -8.49
N PHE A 135 -23.45 -6.17 -7.76
CA PHE A 135 -24.80 -5.91 -7.25
C PHE A 135 -25.80 -5.79 -8.40
N ASN A 136 -25.49 -4.99 -9.42
CA ASN A 136 -26.35 -4.81 -10.58
C ASN A 136 -26.59 -6.16 -11.27
N HIS A 137 -25.53 -6.93 -11.53
CA HIS A 137 -25.67 -8.24 -12.17
C HIS A 137 -26.53 -9.21 -11.36
N HIS A 138 -26.26 -9.34 -10.05
CA HIS A 138 -27.02 -10.25 -9.18
C HIS A 138 -28.50 -9.84 -9.08
N MET A 139 -28.77 -8.55 -8.91
CA MET A 139 -30.12 -8.00 -8.88
C MET A 139 -30.85 -8.28 -10.22
N PHE A 140 -30.21 -8.01 -11.36
CA PHE A 140 -30.81 -8.27 -12.68
C PHE A 140 -31.11 -9.74 -12.94
N VAL A 141 -30.24 -10.66 -12.50
CA VAL A 141 -30.48 -12.10 -12.65
C VAL A 141 -31.70 -12.52 -11.82
N LEU A 142 -31.77 -12.07 -10.56
CA LEU A 142 -32.92 -12.37 -9.68
C LEU A 142 -34.22 -11.79 -10.24
N GLU A 143 -34.20 -10.57 -10.76
CA GLU A 143 -35.38 -9.97 -11.41
C GLU A 143 -35.82 -10.77 -12.63
N GLN A 144 -34.89 -11.18 -13.51
CA GLN A 144 -35.22 -12.01 -14.68
C GLN A 144 -35.84 -13.36 -14.30
N GLU A 145 -35.31 -14.01 -13.26
CA GLU A 145 -35.87 -15.27 -12.73
C GLU A 145 -37.29 -15.07 -12.18
N GLU A 146 -37.56 -13.94 -11.53
CA GLU A 146 -38.88 -13.58 -11.03
C GLU A 146 -39.87 -13.32 -12.18
N TYR A 147 -39.49 -12.49 -13.16
CA TYR A 147 -40.32 -12.21 -14.33
C TYR A 147 -40.64 -13.48 -15.13
N ALA A 148 -39.68 -14.39 -15.28
CA ALA A 148 -39.90 -15.68 -15.92
C ALA A 148 -40.87 -16.57 -15.14
N ARG A 149 -40.78 -16.58 -13.80
CA ARG A 149 -41.69 -17.33 -12.93
C ARG A 149 -43.13 -16.82 -13.01
N GLU A 150 -43.30 -15.50 -13.07
CA GLU A 150 -44.59 -14.83 -13.16
C GLU A 150 -45.14 -14.76 -14.61
N GLY A 151 -44.38 -15.25 -15.60
CA GLY A 151 -44.80 -15.25 -17.01
C GLY A 151 -44.88 -13.86 -17.64
N ILE A 152 -44.16 -12.88 -17.08
CA ILE A 152 -44.15 -11.49 -17.55
C ILE A 152 -43.13 -11.36 -18.69
N GLN A 153 -43.56 -10.79 -19.81
CA GLN A 153 -42.70 -10.62 -20.98
C GLN A 153 -41.62 -9.56 -20.71
N TRP A 154 -40.37 -9.99 -20.59
CA TRP A 154 -39.23 -9.09 -20.39
C TRP A 154 -38.89 -8.35 -21.69
N THR A 155 -38.78 -7.03 -21.62
CA THR A 155 -38.30 -6.19 -22.72
C THR A 155 -36.89 -5.71 -22.37
N PHE A 156 -35.91 -5.98 -23.22
CA PHE A 156 -34.52 -5.58 -22.97
C PHE A 156 -34.40 -4.05 -22.94
N ILE A 157 -33.98 -3.49 -21.80
CA ILE A 157 -33.65 -2.06 -21.67
C ILE A 157 -32.13 -1.96 -21.65
N ASP A 158 -31.57 -1.39 -22.71
CA ASP A 158 -30.15 -1.08 -22.82
C ASP A 158 -29.85 0.19 -22.01
N PHE A 159 -29.18 0.04 -20.87
CA PHE A 159 -28.67 1.18 -20.11
C PHE A 159 -27.34 1.63 -20.73
N GLY A 160 -27.48 2.27 -21.89
CA GLY A 160 -26.39 2.75 -22.73
C GLY A 160 -25.38 3.61 -21.97
N LEU A 161 -24.10 3.34 -22.24
CA LEU A 161 -22.94 4.11 -21.83
C LEU A 161 -23.08 5.57 -22.28
N ASP A 162 -23.18 6.48 -21.32
CA ASP A 162 -23.28 7.91 -21.58
C ASP A 162 -21.88 8.56 -21.66
N LEU A 163 -21.60 9.24 -22.77
CA LEU A 163 -20.30 9.80 -23.20
C LEU A 163 -20.04 11.24 -22.71
N GLN A 164 -20.69 11.68 -21.64
CA GLN A 164 -20.67 13.07 -21.18
C GLN A 164 -19.46 13.50 -20.31
N ALA A 165 -18.34 12.76 -20.30
CA ALA A 165 -17.23 12.99 -19.35
C ALA A 165 -16.12 13.95 -19.84
N CYS A 166 -16.03 14.24 -21.14
CA CYS A 166 -14.90 14.99 -21.71
C CYS A 166 -14.91 16.51 -21.44
N ILE A 167 -16.01 17.08 -20.97
CA ILE A 167 -16.19 18.55 -20.90
C ILE A 167 -15.67 19.15 -19.57
N GLU A 168 -15.54 18.37 -18.49
CA GLU A 168 -15.17 18.88 -17.15
C GLU A 168 -13.66 18.88 -16.82
N LEU A 169 -12.80 18.41 -17.73
CA LEU A 169 -11.36 18.26 -17.46
C LEU A 169 -10.57 19.59 -17.46
N ILE A 170 -11.13 20.66 -18.04
CA ILE A 170 -10.35 21.86 -18.42
C ILE A 170 -10.19 22.89 -17.28
N GLU A 171 -10.99 22.83 -16.20
CA GLU A 171 -11.12 23.98 -15.27
C GLU A 171 -10.32 23.91 -13.93
N LYS A 172 -9.54 22.86 -13.62
CA LYS A 172 -8.71 22.84 -12.38
C LYS A 172 -7.30 22.27 -12.59
N ALA A 173 -6.29 23.06 -12.24
CA ALA A 173 -4.87 22.89 -12.59
C ALA A 173 -4.09 21.78 -11.84
N GLU A 174 -4.69 21.05 -10.90
CA GLU A 174 -3.97 20.04 -10.09
C GLU A 174 -4.31 18.59 -10.45
N ALA A 175 -5.25 18.36 -11.37
CA ALA A 175 -5.58 17.02 -11.84
C ALA A 175 -4.91 16.73 -13.19
N HIS A 176 -4.43 15.51 -13.36
CA HIS A 176 -3.79 15.09 -14.61
C HIS A 176 -4.80 14.41 -15.55
N PHE A 177 -5.82 13.74 -14.98
CA PHE A 177 -6.93 13.18 -15.73
C PHE A 177 -8.19 13.10 -14.84
N ALA A 178 -9.34 12.84 -15.46
CA ALA A 178 -10.60 12.58 -14.77
C ALA A 178 -11.24 11.31 -15.31
N MET A 179 -11.98 10.59 -14.46
CA MET A 179 -12.79 9.45 -14.85
C MET A 179 -14.20 9.61 -14.34
N ARG A 180 -15.17 9.28 -15.20
CA ARG A 180 -16.57 9.23 -14.81
C ARG A 180 -16.87 7.83 -14.28
N HIS A 181 -17.04 7.75 -12.98
CA HIS A 181 -17.49 6.54 -12.29
C HIS A 181 -19.00 6.55 -12.10
N TYR A 182 -19.59 5.43 -11.67
CA TYR A 182 -21.03 5.34 -11.39
C TYR A 182 -21.52 6.36 -10.33
N ALA A 183 -20.63 6.74 -9.39
CA ALA A 183 -20.92 7.69 -8.32
C ALA A 183 -20.60 9.15 -8.68
N GLY A 184 -20.02 9.41 -9.86
CA GLY A 184 -19.67 10.76 -10.33
C GLY A 184 -18.30 10.87 -11.00
N THR A 185 -17.98 12.06 -11.50
CA THR A 185 -16.66 12.38 -12.07
C THR A 185 -15.63 12.57 -10.95
N VAL A 186 -14.53 11.81 -11.00
CA VAL A 186 -13.41 11.92 -10.07
C VAL A 186 -12.17 12.40 -10.82
N ARG A 187 -11.49 13.41 -10.26
CA ARG A 187 -10.26 14.00 -10.79
C ARG A 187 -9.06 13.42 -10.07
N TYR A 188 -8.12 12.84 -10.81
CA TYR A 188 -6.94 12.15 -10.27
C TYR A 188 -5.66 12.91 -10.53
N ASN A 189 -4.80 12.94 -9.51
CA ASN A 189 -3.45 13.45 -9.58
C ASN A 189 -2.45 12.28 -9.61
N VAL A 190 -1.62 12.20 -10.66
CA VAL A 190 -0.65 11.10 -10.89
C VAL A 190 0.72 11.33 -10.25
N THR A 191 0.92 12.44 -9.54
CA THR A 191 2.17 12.72 -8.86
C THR A 191 2.48 11.58 -7.89
N ASN A 192 3.72 11.09 -7.95
CA ASN A 192 4.25 9.98 -7.16
C ASN A 192 3.62 8.59 -7.44
N TRP A 193 2.84 8.40 -8.52
CA TRP A 193 2.23 7.09 -8.80
C TRP A 193 3.26 6.01 -9.09
N LEU A 194 4.35 6.34 -9.80
CA LEU A 194 5.41 5.37 -10.09
C LEU A 194 6.10 4.91 -8.80
N GLU A 195 6.33 5.84 -7.88
CA GLU A 195 6.95 5.61 -6.57
C GLU A 195 6.01 4.78 -5.68
N LYS A 196 4.73 5.17 -5.61
CA LYS A 196 3.69 4.43 -4.88
C LYS A 196 3.49 3.02 -5.41
N ASN A 197 3.58 2.82 -6.73
CA ASN A 197 3.42 1.52 -7.36
C ASN A 197 4.67 0.62 -7.22
N LYS A 198 5.87 1.21 -7.17
CA LYS A 198 7.12 0.45 -7.00
C LYS A 198 7.37 0.06 -5.54
N ASP A 199 6.94 0.89 -4.59
CA ASP A 199 7.16 0.79 -3.14
C ASP A 199 8.51 0.12 -2.77
N PRO A 200 9.64 0.59 -3.33
CA PRO A 200 10.90 -0.14 -3.21
C PRO A 200 11.37 -0.07 -1.76
N LEU A 201 11.47 -1.23 -1.12
CA LEU A 201 12.06 -1.36 0.21
C LEU A 201 13.59 -1.29 0.11
N ASN A 202 14.22 -0.80 1.17
CA ASN A 202 15.67 -0.80 1.27
C ASN A 202 16.14 -2.18 1.77
N ASP A 203 16.61 -3.02 0.86
CA ASP A 203 17.09 -4.38 1.15
C ASP A 203 18.12 -4.42 2.27
N THR A 204 19.04 -3.46 2.33
CA THR A 204 20.08 -3.40 3.36
C THR A 204 19.46 -3.16 4.74
N VAL A 205 18.45 -2.28 4.83
CA VAL A 205 17.72 -2.05 6.10
C VAL A 205 16.91 -3.29 6.47
N VAL A 206 16.25 -3.95 5.51
CA VAL A 206 15.55 -5.21 5.77
C VAL A 206 16.52 -6.27 6.29
N GLN A 207 17.72 -6.37 5.72
CA GLN A 207 18.73 -7.32 6.18
C GLN A 207 19.20 -7.02 7.62
N VAL A 208 19.37 -5.75 7.97
CA VAL A 208 19.65 -5.34 9.36
C VAL A 208 18.50 -5.77 10.28
N MET A 209 17.24 -5.58 9.87
CA MET A 209 16.07 -6.00 10.66
C MET A 209 15.97 -7.53 10.83
N LYS A 210 16.25 -8.30 9.77
CA LYS A 210 16.25 -9.78 9.80
C LYS A 210 17.34 -10.35 10.70
N ASN A 211 18.43 -9.61 10.89
CA ASN A 211 19.52 -9.98 11.80
C ASN A 211 19.33 -9.49 13.24
N SER A 212 18.15 -8.94 13.57
CA SER A 212 17.82 -8.56 14.95
C SER A 212 17.97 -9.74 15.90
N LYS A 213 18.68 -9.53 17.01
CA LYS A 213 18.92 -10.57 18.03
C LYS A 213 17.96 -10.48 19.22
N LYS A 214 17.27 -9.34 19.37
CA LYS A 214 16.45 -9.04 20.55
C LYS A 214 14.96 -8.90 20.24
N ASN A 215 14.57 -8.83 18.95
CA ASN A 215 13.18 -8.72 18.54
C ASN A 215 12.79 -9.86 17.60
N ALA A 216 12.28 -10.96 18.18
CA ALA A 216 11.87 -12.15 17.42
C ALA A 216 10.70 -11.88 16.47
N LEU A 217 9.76 -11.00 16.87
CA LEU A 217 8.63 -10.62 16.01
C LEU A 217 9.13 -9.91 14.76
N LEU A 218 10.09 -9.00 14.90
CA LEU A 218 10.70 -8.30 13.75
C LEU A 218 11.28 -9.30 12.75
N VAL A 219 12.01 -10.31 13.23
CA VAL A 219 12.56 -11.36 12.36
C VAL A 219 11.45 -12.17 11.70
N GLU A 220 10.41 -12.56 12.46
CA GLU A 220 9.26 -13.35 11.95
C GLU A 220 8.52 -12.62 10.83
N VAL A 221 8.21 -11.33 11.00
CA VAL A 221 7.44 -10.56 10.02
C VAL A 221 8.20 -10.30 8.72
N TRP A 222 9.53 -10.42 8.71
CA TRP A 222 10.38 -10.28 7.51
C TRP A 222 10.79 -11.62 6.89
N GLN A 223 10.28 -12.77 7.38
CA GLN A 223 10.65 -14.10 6.85
C GLN A 223 10.24 -14.30 5.40
N ASP A 224 9.11 -13.72 4.99
CA ASP A 224 8.57 -13.84 3.63
C ASP A 224 9.30 -12.96 2.60
N TYR A 225 10.10 -12.00 3.07
CA TYR A 225 10.86 -11.10 2.22
C TYR A 225 12.22 -11.69 1.86
N THR A 226 12.46 -11.87 0.56
CA THR A 226 13.77 -12.28 0.04
C THR A 226 14.58 -11.04 -0.32
N THR A 227 15.65 -10.80 0.44
CA THR A 227 16.65 -9.78 0.09
C THR A 227 17.43 -10.22 -1.14
N GLN A 228 17.89 -9.29 -1.95
CA GLN A 228 18.71 -9.61 -3.13
C GLN A 228 20.17 -9.97 -2.79
N GLU A 229 20.60 -9.74 -1.54
CA GLU A 229 21.88 -10.17 -0.95
C GLU A 229 21.98 -11.69 -0.76
#